data_AF-A0A936VIN6-F1
#
_entry.id   AF-A0A936VIN6-F1
#
_cell.length_a   1.000
_cell.length_b   1.000
_cell.length_c   1.000
_cell.angle_alpha   90.00
_cell.angle_beta   90.00
_cell.angle_gamma   90.00
#
_symmetry.space_group_name_H-M   'P 1'
#
loop_
_entity.id
_entity.type
_entity.pdbx_description
1 polymer ?
#
loop_
_entity_poly.entity_id
_entity_poly.type
_entity_poly.pdbx_seq_one_letter_code
_entity_poly.pdbx_strand_id
1 'polypeptide(L)'
;MQPLERIAPRRVRARTGLAAALSWLAVACAALLPRIFGLGAYITSDEANFWIRRSDAFLRALQRGDFAATALSTHPGVTTTWLGSVGILLSRALGSAGLLDGSFAGPAGATPAASGAG
;
A
#
# COMPACT_ATOMS: atom_id res chain seq x y z
N MET A 1 15.26 -58.22 25.20
CA MET A 1 15.04 -56.77 25.37
C MET A 1 16.04 -56.03 24.49
N GLN A 2 15.60 -55.43 23.38
CA GLN A 2 16.48 -54.66 22.51
C GLN A 2 16.59 -53.21 23.03
N PRO A 3 17.79 -52.60 23.05
CA PRO A 3 17.94 -51.21 23.47
C PRO A 3 17.41 -50.31 22.36
N LEU A 4 16.43 -49.46 22.71
CA LEU A 4 15.92 -48.41 21.84
C LEU A 4 17.06 -47.44 21.50
N GLU A 5 17.55 -47.49 20.26
CA GLU A 5 18.42 -46.45 19.71
C GLU A 5 17.71 -45.11 19.81
N ARG A 6 18.23 -44.25 20.69
CA ARG A 6 17.68 -42.93 20.96
C ARG A 6 18.03 -42.03 19.78
N ILE A 7 17.07 -41.83 18.88
CA ILE A 7 17.19 -40.89 17.76
C ILE A 7 17.43 -39.48 18.34
N ALA A 8 18.67 -39.01 18.27
CA ALA A 8 19.02 -37.66 18.70
C ALA A 8 18.40 -36.64 17.73
N PRO A 9 17.65 -35.62 18.20
CA PRO A 9 17.07 -34.63 17.32
C PRO A 9 18.17 -33.81 16.65
N ARG A 10 18.21 -33.80 15.32
CA ARG A 10 19.07 -32.89 14.55
C ARG A 10 18.68 -31.46 14.91
N ARG A 11 19.55 -30.76 15.65
CA ARG A 11 19.40 -29.34 15.91
C ARG A 11 19.60 -28.59 14.59
N VAL A 12 18.52 -28.12 13.98
CA VAL A 12 18.60 -27.14 12.89
C VAL A 12 19.28 -25.90 13.44
N ARG A 13 20.49 -25.61 12.98
CA ARG A 13 21.31 -24.52 13.52
C ARG A 13 20.72 -23.18 13.10
N ALA A 14 20.35 -22.36 14.08
CA ALA A 14 19.71 -21.05 13.94
C ALA A 14 20.62 -19.94 13.37
N ARG A 15 21.40 -20.22 12.31
CA ARG A 15 22.16 -19.21 11.55
C ARG A 15 21.29 -18.47 10.50
N THR A 16 20.00 -18.75 10.48
CA THR A 16 19.08 -18.42 9.39
C THR A 16 18.38 -17.08 9.53
N GLY A 17 18.50 -16.35 10.65
CA GLY A 17 17.72 -15.12 10.88
C GLY A 17 17.95 -14.01 9.85
N LEU A 18 19.21 -13.57 9.69
CA LEU A 18 19.55 -12.50 8.74
C LEU A 18 19.40 -12.95 7.28
N ALA A 19 19.86 -14.14 6.95
CA ALA A 19 19.72 -14.69 5.60
C ALA A 19 18.24 -14.82 5.21
N ALA A 20 17.39 -15.31 6.12
CA ALA A 20 15.95 -15.33 5.92
C ALA A 20 15.40 -13.91 5.77
N ALA A 21 15.74 -12.97 6.65
CA ALA A 21 15.27 -11.58 6.55
C ALA A 21 15.64 -10.94 5.21
N LEU A 22 16.86 -11.16 4.72
CA LEU A 22 17.31 -10.69 3.41
C LEU A 22 16.57 -11.37 2.27
N SER A 23 16.30 -12.68 2.36
CA SER A 23 15.46 -13.39 1.39
C SER A 23 14.04 -12.84 1.37
N TRP A 24 13.43 -12.59 2.53
CA TRP A 24 12.11 -11.98 2.65
C TRP A 24 12.08 -10.57 2.04
N LEU A 25 13.10 -9.76 2.33
CA LEU A 25 13.23 -8.41 1.75
C LEU A 25 13.40 -8.47 0.23
N ALA A 26 14.23 -9.38 -0.28
CA ALA A 26 14.43 -9.55 -1.72
C ALA A 26 13.13 -9.95 -2.43
N VAL A 27 12.37 -10.89 -1.86
CA VAL A 27 11.05 -11.29 -2.38
C VAL A 27 10.06 -10.13 -2.32
N ALA A 28 10.03 -9.37 -1.22
CA ALA A 28 9.16 -8.19 -1.09
C ALA A 28 9.49 -7.14 -2.16
N CYS A 29 10.76 -6.81 -2.37
CA CYS A 29 11.18 -5.88 -3.41
C CYS A 29 10.86 -6.40 -4.82
N ALA A 30 11.11 -7.67 -5.10
CA ALA A 30 10.81 -8.28 -6.40
C ALA A 30 9.31 -8.27 -6.74
N ALA A 31 8.43 -8.38 -5.72
CA ALA A 31 6.99 -8.25 -5.90
C ALA A 31 6.52 -6.79 -5.96
N LEU A 32 7.12 -5.91 -5.15
CA LEU A 32 6.67 -4.52 -4.98
C LEU A 32 7.14 -3.61 -6.12
N LEU A 33 8.37 -3.75 -6.59
CA LEU A 33 8.93 -2.86 -7.61
C LEU A 33 8.14 -2.91 -8.93
N PRO A 34 7.86 -4.09 -9.54
CA PRO A 34 7.04 -4.15 -10.76
C PRO A 34 5.62 -3.61 -10.53
N ARG A 35 5.08 -3.80 -9.32
CA ARG A 35 3.74 -3.31 -8.96
C ARG A 35 3.69 -1.78 -8.91
N ILE A 36 4.73 -1.13 -8.38
CA ILE A 36 4.82 0.33 -8.30
C ILE A 36 5.07 0.96 -9.68
N PHE A 37 6.01 0.41 -10.45
CA PHE A 37 6.34 0.95 -11.77
C PHE A 37 5.27 0.66 -12.84
N GLY A 38 4.29 -0.21 -12.56
CA GLY A 38 3.18 -0.54 -13.46
C GLY A 38 1.85 0.18 -13.20
N LEU A 39 1.74 1.04 -12.18
CA LEU A 39 0.46 1.68 -11.81
C LEU A 39 -0.18 2.52 -12.93
N GLY A 40 0.61 3.04 -13.88
CA GLY A 40 0.12 3.85 -14.99
C GLY A 40 -0.02 3.13 -16.33
N ALA A 41 0.40 1.86 -16.44
CA ALA A 41 0.53 1.18 -17.73
C ALA A 41 -0.74 0.45 -18.19
N TYR A 42 -1.61 0.04 -17.26
CA TYR A 42 -2.77 -0.83 -17.55
C TYR A 42 -4.00 -0.50 -16.70
N ILE A 43 -4.23 0.77 -16.41
CA ILE A 43 -5.42 1.21 -15.68
C ILE A 43 -6.21 2.14 -16.58
N THR A 44 -7.44 1.75 -16.90
CA THR A 44 -8.44 2.66 -17.43
C THR A 44 -8.63 3.76 -16.39
N SER A 45 -8.34 5.01 -16.76
CA SER A 45 -8.26 6.13 -15.81
C SER A 45 -9.52 6.30 -14.94
N ASP A 46 -10.69 5.82 -15.39
CA ASP A 46 -11.94 5.85 -14.62
C ASP A 46 -11.97 4.81 -13.50
N GLU A 47 -11.44 3.59 -13.71
CA GLU A 47 -11.39 2.53 -12.70
C GLU A 47 -10.47 2.92 -11.53
N ALA A 48 -9.29 3.46 -11.81
CA ALA A 48 -8.36 3.89 -10.77
C ALA A 48 -8.97 4.98 -9.87
N ASN A 49 -9.59 5.99 -10.48
CA ASN A 49 -10.26 7.06 -9.76
C ASN A 49 -11.44 6.52 -8.93
N PHE A 50 -12.16 5.54 -9.45
CA PHE A 50 -13.25 4.88 -8.72
C PHE A 50 -12.77 4.19 -7.44
N TRP A 51 -11.64 3.47 -7.49
CA TRP A 51 -11.05 2.82 -6.32
C TRP A 51 -10.44 3.81 -5.32
N ILE A 52 -9.85 4.92 -5.78
CA ILE A 52 -9.36 5.99 -4.92
C ILE A 52 -10.51 6.64 -4.14
N ARG A 53 -11.61 6.98 -4.82
CA ARG A 53 -12.79 7.57 -4.16
C ARG A 53 -13.40 6.65 -3.11
N ARG A 54 -13.45 5.34 -3.38
CA ARG A 54 -13.89 4.34 -2.40
C ARG A 54 -12.95 4.25 -1.21
N SER A 55 -11.64 4.25 -1.44
CA SER A 55 -10.63 4.23 -0.38
C SER A 55 -10.71 5.46 0.54
N ASP A 56 -11.01 6.61 -0.03
CA ASP A 56 -11.22 7.87 0.70
C ASP A 56 -12.55 7.86 1.48
N ALA A 57 -13.63 7.31 0.91
CA ALA A 57 -14.89 7.11 1.64
C ALA A 57 -14.75 6.15 2.83
N PHE A 58 -14.02 5.05 2.65
CA PHE A 58 -13.73 4.08 3.71
C PHE A 58 -12.90 4.71 4.82
N LEU A 59 -11.84 5.44 4.45
CA LEU A 59 -10.99 6.13 5.43
C LEU A 59 -11.80 7.12 6.26
N ARG A 60 -12.70 7.88 5.64
CA ARG A 60 -13.60 8.79 6.37
C ARG A 60 -14.55 8.06 7.31
N ALA A 61 -15.13 6.94 6.88
CA ALA A 61 -15.99 6.13 7.74
C ALA A 61 -15.22 5.61 8.97
N LEU A 62 -13.99 5.15 8.76
CA LEU A 62 -13.11 4.68 9.83
C LEU A 62 -12.74 5.82 10.81
N GLN A 63 -12.38 6.99 10.29
CA GLN A 63 -12.06 8.17 11.11
C GLN A 63 -13.24 8.67 11.93
N ARG A 64 -14.47 8.45 11.45
CA ARG A 64 -15.71 8.83 12.15
C ARG A 64 -16.21 7.75 13.12
N GLY A 65 -15.58 6.57 13.15
CA GLY A 65 -16.03 5.42 13.93
C GLY A 65 -17.31 4.77 13.39
N ASP A 66 -17.74 5.12 12.18
CA ASP A 66 -18.93 4.56 11.54
C ASP A 66 -18.55 3.32 10.74
N PHE A 67 -18.45 2.19 11.44
CA PHE A 67 -18.06 0.92 10.83
C PHE A 67 -19.10 0.38 9.85
N ALA A 68 -20.39 0.71 10.02
CA ALA A 68 -21.43 0.29 9.08
C ALA A 68 -21.22 0.94 7.71
N ALA A 69 -20.81 2.22 7.68
CA ALA A 69 -20.46 2.94 6.46
C ALA A 69 -19.18 2.43 5.76
N THR A 70 -18.41 1.53 6.37
CA THR A 70 -17.23 0.93 5.72
C THR A 70 -17.58 -0.15 4.68
N ALA A 71 -18.83 -0.65 4.70
CA ALA A 71 -19.34 -1.63 3.73
C ALA A 71 -19.70 -0.96 2.39
N LEU A 72 -18.69 -0.54 1.62
CA LEU A 72 -18.87 0.26 0.40
C LEU A 72 -19.26 -0.55 -0.86
N SER A 73 -19.06 -1.87 -0.86
CA SER A 73 -19.38 -2.74 -1.99
C SER A 73 -19.57 -4.18 -1.54
N THR A 74 -20.48 -4.90 -2.20
CA THR A 74 -20.72 -6.35 -2.01
C THR A 74 -19.64 -7.26 -2.61
N HIS A 75 -18.73 -6.70 -3.42
CA HIS A 75 -17.72 -7.45 -4.18
C HIS A 75 -16.31 -7.29 -3.57
N PRO A 76 -15.41 -8.28 -3.73
CA PRO A 76 -14.12 -8.30 -3.04
C PRO A 76 -13.21 -7.14 -3.49
N GLY A 77 -13.11 -6.13 -2.63
CA GLY A 77 -12.21 -4.98 -2.79
C GLY A 77 -11.73 -4.39 -1.47
N VAL A 78 -11.94 -5.11 -0.36
CA VAL A 78 -11.64 -4.63 1.00
C VAL A 78 -10.15 -4.37 1.18
N THR A 79 -9.31 -5.32 0.78
CA THR A 79 -7.84 -5.18 0.85
C THR A 79 -7.33 -4.04 -0.03
N THR A 80 -7.91 -3.85 -1.22
CA THR A 80 -7.62 -2.72 -2.11
C THR A 80 -7.97 -1.39 -1.46
N THR A 81 -9.12 -1.33 -0.77
CA THR A 81 -9.61 -0.13 -0.09
C THR A 81 -8.71 0.20 1.10
N TRP A 82 -8.28 -0.80 1.88
CA TRP A 82 -7.32 -0.62 2.98
C TRP A 82 -5.97 -0.11 2.48
N LEU A 83 -5.40 -0.76 1.45
CA LEU A 83 -4.14 -0.33 0.85
C LEU A 83 -4.25 1.08 0.27
N GLY A 84 -5.37 1.42 -0.36
CA GLY A 84 -5.66 2.77 -0.84
C GLY A 84 -5.73 3.79 0.29
N SER A 85 -6.41 3.49 1.40
CA SER A 85 -6.47 4.37 2.58
C SER A 85 -5.08 4.58 3.21
N VAL A 86 -4.27 3.53 3.31
CA VAL A 86 -2.87 3.62 3.78
C VAL A 86 -2.05 4.49 2.83
N GLY A 87 -2.20 4.31 1.51
CA GLY A 87 -1.54 5.14 0.50
C GLY A 87 -1.89 6.63 0.63
N ILE A 88 -3.17 6.94 0.86
CA ILE A 88 -3.64 8.31 1.11
C ILE A 88 -2.99 8.90 2.37
N LEU A 89 -2.95 8.15 3.46
CA LEU A 89 -2.33 8.60 4.71
C LEU A 89 -0.83 8.81 4.56
N LEU A 90 -0.14 7.89 3.90
CA LEU A 90 1.29 7.99 3.64
C LEU A 90 1.61 9.20 2.75
N SER A 91 0.83 9.42 1.69
CA SER A 91 0.96 10.61 0.83
C SER A 91 0.77 11.90 1.62
N ARG A 92 -0.26 11.97 2.48
CA ARG A 92 -0.48 13.12 3.37
C ARG A 92 0.69 13.34 4.34
N ALA A 93 1.21 12.28 4.95
CA ALA A 93 2.32 12.34 5.89
C ALA A 93 3.61 12.82 5.20
N LEU A 94 3.95 12.24 4.06
CA LEU A 94 5.14 12.62 3.27
C LEU A 94 5.01 14.06 2.72
N GLY A 95 3.81 14.47 2.30
CA GLY A 95 3.54 15.86 1.90
C GLY A 95 3.68 16.84 3.08
N SER A 96 3.17 16.49 4.26
CA SER A 96 3.34 17.31 5.47
C SER A 96 4.79 17.41 5.95
N ALA A 97 5.62 16.41 5.61
CA ALA A 97 7.06 16.42 5.87
C ALA A 97 7.87 17.17 4.79
N GLY A 98 7.22 17.71 3.75
CA GLY A 98 7.88 18.41 2.64
C GLY A 98 8.66 17.50 1.69
N LEU A 99 8.41 16.18 1.72
CA LEU A 99 9.11 15.22 0.86
C LEU A 99 8.40 14.95 -0.46
N LEU A 100 7.11 15.32 -0.54
CA LEU A 100 6.35 15.32 -1.79
C LEU A 100 5.94 16.75 -2.10
N ASP A 101 6.57 17.32 -3.13
CA ASP A 101 6.03 18.50 -3.79
C ASP A 101 4.78 18.05 -4.55
N GLY A 102 3.79 18.93 -4.75
CA GLY A 102 2.47 18.60 -5.32
C GLY A 102 2.45 17.98 -6.73
N SER A 103 3.57 17.47 -7.26
CA SER A 103 3.77 16.77 -8.54
C SER A 103 2.87 15.54 -8.73
N PHE A 104 2.30 14.99 -7.65
CA PHE A 104 1.30 13.91 -7.70
C PHE A 104 -0.13 14.43 -7.90
N ALA A 105 -0.37 15.73 -7.67
CA ALA A 105 -1.56 16.38 -8.19
C ALA A 105 -1.33 16.58 -9.69
N GLY A 106 -2.04 15.83 -10.52
CA GLY A 106 -2.09 16.12 -11.95
C GLY A 106 -2.45 17.59 -12.21
N PRO A 107 -2.28 18.10 -13.44
CA PRO A 107 -2.32 19.52 -13.80
C PRO A 107 -3.59 20.32 -13.41
N ALA A 108 -4.57 19.71 -12.76
CA ALA A 108 -5.70 20.38 -12.11
C ALA A 108 -5.30 21.25 -10.89
N GLY A 109 -4.07 21.14 -10.38
CA GLY A 109 -3.55 22.00 -9.30
C GLY A 109 -2.82 23.26 -9.78
N ALA A 110 -2.67 23.47 -11.09
CA ALA A 110 -2.16 24.73 -11.61
C ALA A 110 -3.19 25.81 -11.32
N THR A 111 -2.97 26.58 -10.24
CA THR A 111 -3.51 27.93 -10.13
C THR A 111 -3.36 28.60 -11.48
N PRO A 112 -4.45 29.08 -12.12
CA PRO A 112 -4.29 29.87 -13.32
C PRO A 112 -3.44 31.06 -12.93
N ALA A 113 -2.24 31.14 -13.50
CA ALA A 113 -1.41 32.33 -13.42
C ALA A 113 -2.31 33.50 -13.82
N ALA A 114 -2.49 34.43 -12.88
CA ALA A 114 -3.34 35.58 -13.04
C ALA A 114 -2.93 36.33 -14.33
N SER A 115 -3.73 36.18 -15.39
CA SER A 115 -3.74 37.13 -16.48
C SER A 115 -4.48 38.36 -15.98
N GLY A 116 -3.73 39.35 -15.50
CA GLY A 116 -4.27 40.58 -14.96
C GLY A 116 -3.31 41.73 -15.15
N ALA A 117 -3.53 42.43 -16.27
CA ALA A 117 -3.37 43.87 -16.47
C ALA A 117 -2.01 44.53 -16.16
N GLY A 118 -1.41 45.06 -17.22
CA GLY A 118 -0.35 46.06 -17.24
C GLY A 118 -0.07 46.46 -18.68
#